data_AF-A0AB37RHB7-F1
#
_entry.id   AF-A0AB37RHB7-F1
#
_cell.length_a   1.000
_cell.length_b   1.000
_cell.length_c   1.000
_cell.angle_alpha   90.00
_cell.angle_beta   90.00
_cell.angle_gamma   90.00
#
_symmetry.space_group_name_H-M   'P 1'
#
loop_
_entity.id
_entity.type
_entity.pdbx_description
1 polymer ?
#
loop_
_entity_poly.entity_id
_entity_poly.type
_entity_poly.pdbx_seq_one_letter_code
_entity_poly.pdbx_strand_id
1 'polypeptide(L)'
;MPAATTLITPAENRFFLLSERARRRTTLQQISALLRAHVTVKADSDFLKPTVRNLILQEHAQWLSACSHEWQLLASLPYVVNPSEARREWHHCELCHKPVRYEYHVQNKHNHRELIVGSECVKKFMNAETRYLMVITTEDNFYAVAQYQSLTTAIPVVPTIMFAQPWLPQLPSEQVPQARQLRQTTTQTVTTYLRRKTKQLPLQELKPAEQTYRRLAQAEQDAITAAEEAAHAQLLKNQQQRQQQAAQTAEQAEQDLRQSAAYRHYLQQLAAIIVTRPDRATAKQRFEQLSAPTTERPLVNSYQFGQMVTEYRQTGQIQVRRLAMLDHQFVTELNQVTRQLDERQTTRFYDDVFNSCWGWRYHQQATQRADWEKLLTTRWGQPLSLTWFEQLAAQTDSQQVQTWLSQHADATMKRELTQRLTHQPERQPIARTRMTRTELRQFCRREQPAAATLAAFEAAFDRYYQLSAAQQATAHETLAYYYVAHQYQGDHQRALQQLAWLLKS
;
A
#
# COMPACT_ATOMS: atom_id res chain seq x y z
N MET A 1 45.92 -31.46 9.84
CA MET A 1 44.64 -31.28 9.11
C MET A 1 43.50 -31.72 10.01
N PRO A 2 42.50 -30.88 10.30
CA PRO A 2 41.35 -31.30 11.10
C PRO A 2 40.60 -32.42 10.37
N ALA A 3 40.15 -33.44 11.10
CA ALA A 3 39.44 -34.58 10.54
C ALA A 3 38.13 -34.11 9.88
N ALA A 4 37.96 -34.42 8.61
CA ALA A 4 36.76 -34.12 7.84
C ALA A 4 35.49 -34.67 8.52
N THR A 5 34.51 -33.80 8.81
CA THR A 5 33.22 -34.19 9.39
C THR A 5 32.48 -35.11 8.43
N THR A 6 32.24 -36.37 8.84
CA THR A 6 31.46 -37.33 8.06
C THR A 6 29.98 -37.01 8.21
N LEU A 7 29.29 -36.80 7.08
CA LEU A 7 27.85 -36.49 7.05
C LEU A 7 26.99 -37.74 6.93
N ILE A 8 27.45 -38.73 6.14
CA ILE A 8 26.78 -40.02 5.97
C ILE A 8 27.84 -41.11 6.04
N THR A 9 27.72 -41.98 7.03
CA THR A 9 28.57 -43.18 7.20
C THR A 9 28.16 -44.31 6.25
N PRO A 10 29.02 -45.31 5.97
CA PRO A 10 28.66 -46.48 5.17
C PRO A 10 27.38 -47.19 5.64
N ALA A 11 27.22 -47.33 6.97
CA ALA A 11 26.06 -47.98 7.54
C ALA A 11 24.78 -47.15 7.40
N GLU A 12 24.87 -45.82 7.54
CA GLU A 12 23.74 -44.90 7.27
C GLU A 12 23.34 -44.93 5.79
N ASN A 13 24.31 -44.89 4.88
CA ASN A 13 24.06 -44.99 3.45
C ASN A 13 23.32 -46.30 3.12
N ARG A 14 23.84 -47.42 3.61
CA ARG A 14 23.22 -48.73 3.41
C ARG A 14 21.80 -48.77 3.97
N PHE A 15 21.60 -48.25 5.18
CA PHE A 15 20.28 -48.17 5.81
C PHE A 15 19.28 -47.34 5.00
N PHE A 16 19.70 -46.18 4.49
CA PHE A 16 18.90 -45.33 3.61
C PHE A 16 18.54 -46.02 2.28
N LEU A 17 19.47 -46.75 1.68
CA LEU A 17 19.22 -47.49 0.44
C LEU A 17 18.26 -48.66 0.63
N LEU A 18 18.34 -49.35 1.77
CA LEU A 18 17.47 -50.47 2.12
C LEU A 18 16.05 -50.04 2.52
N SER A 19 15.89 -48.84 3.07
CA SER A 19 14.62 -48.25 3.52
C SER A 19 13.88 -47.55 2.37
N GLU A 20 13.38 -48.35 1.44
CA GLU A 20 12.89 -47.86 0.16
C GLU A 20 11.69 -46.91 0.27
N ARG A 21 10.76 -47.18 1.19
CA ARG A 21 9.50 -46.41 1.25
C ARG A 21 9.73 -45.02 1.82
N ALA A 22 10.47 -44.89 2.92
CA ALA A 22 10.90 -43.66 3.55
C ALA A 22 11.76 -42.88 2.57
N ARG A 23 12.68 -43.54 1.85
CA ARG A 23 13.45 -42.88 0.79
C ARG A 23 12.57 -42.26 -0.27
N ARG A 24 11.54 -42.95 -0.76
CA ARG A 24 10.60 -42.43 -1.78
C ARG A 24 9.61 -41.37 -1.26
N ARG A 25 9.34 -41.33 0.06
CA ARG A 25 8.35 -40.43 0.68
C ARG A 25 8.94 -39.21 1.34
N THR A 26 10.27 -39.09 1.35
CA THR A 26 10.98 -37.96 1.97
C THR A 26 11.91 -37.31 0.95
N THR A 27 12.52 -36.20 1.35
CA THR A 27 13.56 -35.50 0.58
C THR A 27 14.80 -36.36 0.33
N LEU A 28 14.97 -37.51 1.02
CA LEU A 28 16.05 -38.49 0.80
C LEU A 28 16.10 -39.02 -0.65
N GLN A 29 14.96 -39.06 -1.36
CA GLN A 29 14.94 -39.44 -2.78
C GLN A 29 15.87 -38.56 -3.62
N GLN A 30 15.95 -37.27 -3.31
CA GLN A 30 16.70 -36.27 -4.08
C GLN A 30 18.20 -36.57 -4.11
N ILE A 31 18.71 -37.28 -3.10
CA ILE A 31 20.13 -37.68 -3.01
C ILE A 31 20.36 -39.16 -3.32
N SER A 32 19.38 -39.88 -3.84
CA SER A 32 19.51 -41.33 -4.09
C SER A 32 20.63 -41.69 -5.06
N ALA A 33 20.87 -40.86 -6.08
CA ALA A 33 21.99 -41.06 -7.01
C ALA A 33 23.34 -40.90 -6.30
N LEU A 34 23.46 -39.88 -5.44
CA LEU A 34 24.65 -39.66 -4.60
C LEU A 34 24.92 -40.86 -3.70
N LEU A 35 23.89 -41.38 -3.02
CA LEU A 35 24.03 -42.53 -2.12
C LEU A 35 24.51 -43.80 -2.83
N ARG A 36 24.08 -44.02 -4.08
CA ARG A 36 24.54 -45.17 -4.88
C ARG A 36 25.97 -45.00 -5.38
N ALA A 37 26.37 -43.77 -5.70
CA ALA A 37 27.70 -43.47 -6.22
C ALA A 37 28.78 -43.41 -5.13
N HIS A 38 28.41 -42.99 -3.91
CA HIS A 38 29.36 -42.75 -2.82
C HIS A 38 28.91 -43.38 -1.51
N VAL A 39 29.63 -44.40 -1.06
CA VAL A 39 29.34 -45.14 0.17
C VAL A 39 29.47 -44.27 1.43
N THR A 40 30.44 -43.35 1.45
CA THR A 40 30.65 -42.39 2.54
C THR A 40 30.56 -40.98 1.97
N VAL A 41 29.87 -40.08 2.67
CA VAL A 41 29.79 -38.66 2.31
C VAL A 41 30.40 -37.82 3.43
N LYS A 42 31.47 -37.09 3.13
CA LYS A 42 32.12 -36.15 4.05
C LYS A 42 31.80 -34.71 3.67
N ALA A 43 31.84 -33.80 4.63
CA ALA A 43 31.46 -32.40 4.44
C ALA A 43 32.33 -31.64 3.43
N ASP A 44 33.55 -32.13 3.19
CA ASP A 44 34.58 -31.61 2.28
C ASP A 44 34.72 -32.45 0.99
N SER A 45 33.77 -33.34 0.70
CA SER A 45 33.86 -34.17 -0.52
C SER A 45 33.74 -33.30 -1.79
N ASP A 46 34.68 -33.41 -2.72
CA ASP A 46 34.71 -32.62 -3.96
C ASP A 46 33.44 -32.75 -4.83
N PHE A 47 32.78 -33.91 -4.75
CA PHE A 47 31.54 -34.19 -5.48
C PHE A 47 30.28 -33.61 -4.81
N LEU A 48 30.39 -33.07 -3.59
CA LEU A 48 29.24 -32.64 -2.79
C LEU A 48 28.92 -31.15 -3.02
N LYS A 49 27.84 -30.88 -3.75
CA LYS A 49 27.34 -29.51 -3.95
C LYS A 49 26.87 -28.87 -2.61
N PRO A 50 27.07 -27.56 -2.38
CA PRO A 50 26.66 -26.90 -1.15
C PRO A 50 25.16 -27.04 -0.82
N THR A 51 24.29 -27.02 -1.82
CA THR A 51 22.84 -27.21 -1.65
C THR A 51 22.50 -28.60 -1.12
N VAL A 52 23.15 -29.64 -1.64
CA VAL A 52 22.98 -31.03 -1.20
C VAL A 52 23.55 -31.22 0.20
N ARG A 53 24.70 -30.60 0.50
CA ARG A 53 25.27 -30.59 1.86
C ARG A 53 24.29 -30.01 2.88
N ASN A 54 23.71 -28.86 2.57
CA ASN A 54 22.74 -28.19 3.46
C ASN A 54 21.48 -29.03 3.64
N LEU A 55 20.99 -29.66 2.57
CA LEU A 55 19.86 -30.60 2.65
C LEU A 55 20.16 -31.76 3.60
N ILE A 56 21.34 -32.39 3.47
CA ILE A 56 21.76 -33.46 4.40
C ILE A 56 21.79 -32.94 5.83
N LEU A 57 22.42 -31.80 6.09
CA LEU A 57 22.53 -31.24 7.45
C LEU A 57 21.16 -30.93 8.09
N GLN A 58 20.19 -30.47 7.29
CA GLN A 58 18.85 -30.11 7.77
C GLN A 58 17.98 -31.35 8.01
N GLU A 59 18.02 -32.32 7.10
CA GLU A 59 17.02 -33.40 7.04
C GLU A 59 17.52 -34.75 7.58
N HIS A 60 18.82 -34.92 7.83
CA HIS A 60 19.44 -36.21 8.19
C HIS A 60 18.76 -36.93 9.36
N ALA A 61 18.45 -36.21 10.43
CA ALA A 61 17.77 -36.77 11.59
C ALA A 61 16.36 -37.26 11.25
N GLN A 62 15.64 -36.52 10.40
CA GLN A 62 14.30 -36.89 9.94
C GLN A 62 14.35 -38.10 9.01
N TRP A 63 15.35 -38.20 8.13
CA TRP A 63 15.56 -39.39 7.29
C TRP A 63 15.87 -40.63 8.10
N LEU A 64 16.77 -40.53 9.09
CA LEU A 64 17.06 -41.65 10.00
C LEU A 64 15.81 -42.09 10.75
N SER A 65 15.05 -41.14 11.29
CA SER A 65 13.79 -41.42 11.95
C SER A 65 12.81 -42.13 11.00
N ALA A 66 12.55 -41.59 9.81
CA ALA A 66 11.63 -42.18 8.84
C ALA A 66 12.05 -43.60 8.41
N CYS A 67 13.33 -43.80 8.13
CA CYS A 67 13.88 -45.12 7.78
C CYS A 67 13.74 -46.10 8.95
N SER A 68 13.99 -45.67 10.19
CA SER A 68 13.85 -46.52 11.39
C SER A 68 12.44 -47.07 11.63
N HIS A 69 11.40 -46.39 11.15
CA HIS A 69 10.01 -46.83 11.31
C HIS A 69 9.59 -47.91 10.32
N GLU A 70 10.34 -48.12 9.23
CA GLU A 70 10.08 -49.19 8.25
C GLU A 70 10.44 -50.58 8.75
N TRP A 71 11.35 -50.68 9.72
CA TRP A 71 11.89 -51.93 10.20
C TRP A 71 11.29 -52.32 11.56
N GLN A 72 11.19 -53.61 11.81
CA GLN A 72 10.80 -54.20 13.10
C GLN A 72 11.58 -55.49 13.34
N LEU A 73 11.64 -55.99 14.57
CA LEU A 73 12.22 -57.33 14.81
C LEU A 73 11.37 -58.42 14.14
N LEU A 74 12.03 -59.46 13.65
CA LEU A 74 11.39 -60.64 13.08
C LEU A 74 10.80 -61.51 14.20
N ALA A 75 9.51 -61.80 14.14
CA ALA A 75 8.83 -62.48 15.25
C ALA A 75 9.18 -63.96 15.41
N SER A 76 9.48 -64.66 14.32
CA SER A 76 9.82 -66.08 14.32
C SER A 76 11.22 -66.36 14.88
N LEU A 77 12.16 -65.43 14.64
CA LEU A 77 13.56 -65.59 15.02
C LEU A 77 14.19 -64.21 15.32
N PRO A 78 13.79 -63.52 16.40
CA PRO A 78 14.21 -62.13 16.63
C PRO A 78 15.70 -61.99 16.97
N TYR A 79 16.31 -63.04 17.51
CA TYR A 79 17.65 -63.02 18.05
C TYR A 79 18.31 -64.40 17.93
N VAL A 80 19.57 -64.43 17.50
CA VAL A 80 20.39 -65.64 17.44
C VAL A 80 21.78 -65.33 17.99
N VAL A 81 22.32 -66.26 18.77
CA VAL A 81 23.74 -66.23 19.14
C VAL A 81 24.45 -67.22 18.24
N ASN A 82 25.45 -66.76 17.50
CA ASN A 82 26.23 -67.63 16.64
C ASN A 82 26.93 -68.71 17.50
N PRO A 83 26.78 -70.00 17.18
CA PRO A 83 27.30 -71.09 18.02
C PRO A 83 28.81 -71.28 17.88
N SER A 84 29.43 -70.77 16.82
CA SER A 84 30.88 -70.90 16.62
C SER A 84 31.65 -69.88 17.47
N GLU A 85 32.71 -70.33 18.12
CA GLU A 85 33.68 -69.44 18.78
C GLU A 85 34.66 -68.78 17.78
N ALA A 86 34.70 -69.27 16.53
CA ALA A 86 35.58 -68.73 15.50
C ALA A 86 34.92 -67.53 14.79
N ARG A 87 35.44 -66.32 15.04
CA ARG A 87 34.92 -65.05 14.47
C ARG A 87 34.76 -65.03 12.94
N ARG A 88 35.55 -65.82 12.21
CA ARG A 88 35.49 -65.94 10.75
C ARG A 88 34.25 -66.68 10.24
N GLU A 89 33.59 -67.44 11.11
CA GLU A 89 32.38 -68.23 10.81
C GLU A 89 31.10 -67.47 11.18
N TRP A 90 31.22 -66.25 11.73
CA TRP A 90 30.07 -65.42 12.07
C TRP A 90 29.46 -64.75 10.83
N HIS A 91 28.14 -64.63 10.82
CA HIS A 91 27.45 -63.80 9.83
C HIS A 91 27.88 -62.33 9.97
N HIS A 92 27.72 -61.57 8.90
CA HIS A 92 28.09 -60.16 8.87
C HIS A 92 26.83 -59.30 8.96
N CYS A 93 26.88 -58.24 9.76
CA CYS A 93 25.83 -57.23 9.82
C CYS A 93 25.61 -56.63 8.44
N GLU A 94 24.39 -56.62 7.94
CA GLU A 94 24.09 -56.12 6.58
C GLU A 94 24.09 -54.60 6.47
N LEU A 95 24.24 -53.87 7.58
CA LEU A 95 24.41 -52.42 7.60
C LEU A 95 25.89 -52.03 7.63
N CYS A 96 26.69 -52.59 8.54
CA CYS A 96 28.09 -52.17 8.73
C CYS A 96 29.13 -53.17 8.24
N HIS A 97 28.72 -54.35 7.76
CA HIS A 97 29.56 -55.44 7.27
C HIS A 97 30.64 -55.92 8.25
N LYS A 98 30.41 -55.76 9.57
CA LYS A 98 31.25 -56.36 10.61
C LYS A 98 30.68 -57.73 11.00
N PRO A 99 31.53 -58.72 11.32
CA PRO A 99 31.08 -60.02 11.84
C PRO A 99 30.35 -59.83 13.18
N VAL A 100 29.24 -60.54 13.38
CA VAL A 100 28.34 -60.40 14.54
C VAL A 100 28.12 -61.73 15.26
N ARG A 101 28.46 -61.78 16.56
CA ARG A 101 28.12 -62.92 17.44
C ARG A 101 26.64 -62.92 17.82
N TYR A 102 26.10 -61.72 18.03
CA TYR A 102 24.72 -61.45 18.44
C TYR A 102 23.96 -60.92 17.23
N GLU A 103 23.17 -61.79 16.63
CA GLU A 103 22.44 -61.57 15.39
C GLU A 103 21.00 -61.16 15.75
N TYR A 104 20.63 -59.92 15.42
CA TYR A 104 19.24 -59.48 15.48
C TYR A 104 18.64 -59.52 14.08
N HIS A 105 17.55 -60.26 13.93
CA HIS A 105 16.87 -60.36 12.66
C HIS A 105 15.75 -59.33 12.65
N VAL A 106 15.81 -58.43 11.69
CA VAL A 106 14.79 -57.42 11.46
C VAL A 106 14.10 -57.67 10.14
N GLN A 107 12.85 -57.25 10.03
CA GLN A 107 12.06 -57.36 8.82
C GLN A 107 11.48 -55.99 8.47
N ASN A 108 11.47 -55.66 7.18
CA ASN A 108 10.75 -54.50 6.68
C ASN A 108 9.24 -54.76 6.74
N LYS A 109 8.48 -53.83 7.33
CA LYS A 109 7.03 -53.93 7.54
C LYS A 109 6.21 -54.00 6.25
N HIS A 110 6.78 -53.64 5.10
CA HIS A 110 6.05 -53.50 3.84
C HIS A 110 6.43 -54.54 2.79
N ASN A 111 7.71 -54.82 2.60
CA ASN A 111 8.17 -55.77 1.58
C ASN A 111 8.67 -57.10 2.18
N HIS A 112 8.57 -57.26 3.50
CA HIS A 112 8.96 -58.47 4.23
C HIS A 112 10.43 -58.87 4.08
N ARG A 113 11.28 -58.00 3.54
CA ARG A 113 12.71 -58.24 3.45
C ARG A 113 13.29 -58.36 4.85
N GLU A 114 14.04 -59.44 5.08
CA GLU A 114 14.74 -59.70 6.33
C GLU A 114 16.18 -59.18 6.24
N LEU A 115 16.70 -58.72 7.38
CA LEU A 115 18.09 -58.37 7.53
C LEU A 115 18.71 -58.91 8.82
N ILE A 116 19.98 -59.28 8.75
CA ILE A 116 20.80 -59.59 9.93
C ILE A 116 21.57 -58.34 10.37
N VAL A 117 21.32 -57.89 11.59
CA VAL A 117 21.89 -56.65 12.13
C VAL A 117 22.55 -56.93 13.48
N GLY A 118 23.77 -56.41 13.66
CA GLY A 118 24.48 -56.50 14.94
C GLY A 118 23.91 -55.56 16.00
N SER A 119 24.17 -55.87 17.28
CA SER A 119 23.73 -55.10 18.45
C SER A 119 23.93 -53.58 18.34
N GLU A 120 25.11 -53.13 17.92
CA GLU A 120 25.43 -51.70 17.78
C GLU A 120 24.62 -51.03 16.66
N CYS A 121 24.37 -51.73 15.55
CA CYS A 121 23.58 -51.20 14.46
C CYS A 121 22.10 -51.16 14.80
N VAL A 122 21.56 -52.16 15.52
CA VAL A 122 20.18 -52.11 16.01
C VAL A 122 19.98 -50.92 16.95
N LYS A 123 20.88 -50.72 17.91
CA LYS A 123 20.80 -49.58 18.85
C LYS A 123 20.88 -48.21 18.17
N LYS A 124 21.67 -48.10 17.09
CA LYS A 124 21.88 -46.85 16.34
C LYS A 124 20.76 -46.54 15.36
N PHE A 125 20.26 -47.54 14.62
CA PHE A 125 19.39 -47.31 13.47
C PHE A 125 17.91 -47.62 13.71
N MET A 126 17.60 -48.49 14.66
CA MET A 126 16.21 -48.91 14.86
C MET A 126 15.46 -47.96 15.81
N ASN A 127 14.15 -47.87 15.59
CA ASN A 127 13.30 -46.98 16.37
C ASN A 127 13.23 -47.39 17.85
N ALA A 128 12.66 -46.53 18.70
CA ALA A 128 12.56 -46.79 20.14
C ALA A 128 11.77 -48.07 20.44
N GLU A 129 10.72 -48.36 19.67
CA GLU A 129 9.90 -49.58 19.76
C GLU A 129 10.72 -50.86 19.54
N THR A 130 11.49 -50.92 18.45
CA THR A 130 12.33 -52.07 18.11
C THR A 130 13.42 -52.28 19.16
N ARG A 131 14.05 -51.20 19.64
CA ARG A 131 15.07 -51.27 20.70
C ARG A 131 14.49 -51.70 22.05
N TYR A 132 13.27 -51.27 22.35
CA TYR A 132 12.55 -51.73 23.53
C TYR A 132 12.29 -53.24 23.49
N LEU A 133 11.83 -53.75 22.34
CA LEU A 133 11.62 -55.20 22.17
C LEU A 133 12.93 -55.98 22.21
N MET A 134 13.99 -55.45 21.61
CA MET A 134 15.32 -56.08 21.58
C MET A 134 15.83 -56.46 22.97
N VAL A 135 15.68 -55.56 23.96
CA VAL A 135 16.12 -55.81 25.34
C VAL A 135 15.34 -56.98 25.93
N ILE A 136 14.00 -56.93 25.86
CA ILE A 136 13.12 -57.96 26.44
C ILE A 136 13.35 -59.32 25.76
N THR A 137 13.53 -59.35 24.44
CA THR A 137 13.77 -60.60 23.70
C THR A 137 15.10 -61.25 24.03
N THR A 138 16.11 -60.44 24.34
CA THR A 138 17.45 -60.92 24.66
C THR A 138 17.55 -61.41 26.11
N GLU A 139 16.92 -60.70 27.04
CA GLU A 139 17.13 -60.89 28.49
C GLU A 139 16.03 -61.72 29.17
N ASP A 140 14.77 -61.54 28.77
CA ASP A 140 13.62 -62.04 29.53
C ASP A 140 12.85 -63.14 28.76
N ASN A 141 12.45 -62.83 27.52
CA ASN A 141 11.50 -63.65 26.78
C ASN A 141 11.71 -63.58 25.26
N PHE A 142 12.29 -64.63 24.71
CA PHE A 142 12.50 -64.83 23.27
C PHE A 142 11.25 -64.57 22.42
N TYR A 143 10.05 -64.93 22.91
CA TYR A 143 8.78 -64.81 22.17
C TYR A 143 8.13 -63.43 22.28
N ALA A 144 8.78 -62.44 22.92
CA ALA A 144 8.20 -61.12 23.17
C ALA A 144 7.79 -60.39 21.89
N VAL A 145 8.49 -60.57 20.76
CA VAL A 145 8.09 -59.93 19.49
C VAL A 145 6.74 -60.45 18.99
N ALA A 146 6.55 -61.76 18.98
CA ALA A 146 5.29 -62.37 18.56
C ALA A 146 4.12 -62.00 19.50
N GLN A 147 4.38 -61.94 20.81
CA GLN A 147 3.42 -61.46 21.81
C GLN A 147 3.06 -60.00 21.58
N TYR A 148 4.06 -59.14 21.33
CA TYR A 148 3.85 -57.73 21.08
C TYR A 148 3.05 -57.48 19.80
N GLN A 149 3.33 -58.21 18.73
CA GLN A 149 2.55 -58.14 17.49
C GLN A 149 1.08 -58.56 17.71
N SER A 150 0.85 -59.63 18.47
CA SER A 150 -0.51 -60.06 18.85
C SER A 150 -1.22 -58.99 19.68
N LEU A 151 -0.51 -58.39 20.64
CA LEU A 151 -1.05 -57.33 21.49
C LEU A 151 -1.39 -56.06 20.71
N THR A 152 -0.50 -55.60 19.85
CA THR A 152 -0.69 -54.37 19.05
C THR A 152 -1.72 -54.57 17.94
N THR A 153 -1.96 -55.80 17.51
CA THR A 153 -3.12 -56.13 16.68
C THR A 153 -4.43 -55.98 17.46
N ALA A 154 -4.47 -56.40 18.72
CA ALA A 154 -5.65 -56.30 19.57
C ALA A 154 -5.90 -54.86 20.08
N ILE A 155 -4.83 -54.09 20.33
CA ILE A 155 -4.89 -52.70 20.83
C ILE A 155 -3.89 -51.85 20.02
N PRO A 156 -4.30 -51.37 18.83
CA PRO A 156 -3.41 -50.65 17.89
C PRO A 156 -2.83 -49.34 18.40
N VAL A 157 -3.39 -48.76 19.47
CA VAL A 157 -2.92 -47.49 20.03
C VAL A 157 -1.72 -47.65 20.97
N VAL A 158 -1.38 -48.87 21.40
CA VAL A 158 -0.28 -49.14 22.34
C VAL A 158 1.07 -48.58 21.85
N PRO A 159 1.51 -48.80 20.59
CA PRO A 159 2.76 -48.22 20.10
C PRO A 159 2.76 -46.70 20.16
N THR A 160 1.62 -46.08 19.81
CA THR A 160 1.45 -44.62 19.84
C THR A 160 1.58 -44.09 21.26
N ILE A 161 0.89 -44.68 22.25
CA ILE A 161 0.98 -44.29 23.66
C ILE A 161 2.42 -44.40 24.19
N MET A 162 3.11 -45.50 23.87
CA MET A 162 4.44 -45.78 24.42
C MET A 162 5.55 -44.98 23.73
N PHE A 163 5.48 -44.78 22.41
CA PHE A 163 6.63 -44.37 21.61
C PHE A 163 6.46 -43.08 20.80
N ALA A 164 5.26 -42.55 20.62
CA ALA A 164 5.08 -41.31 19.86
C ALA A 164 5.86 -40.13 20.51
N GLN A 165 6.49 -39.34 19.64
CA GLN A 165 7.26 -38.15 19.99
C GLN A 165 7.13 -37.09 18.88
N PRO A 166 6.78 -35.83 19.21
CA PRO A 166 6.32 -35.39 20.53
C PRO A 166 4.99 -36.05 20.93
N TRP A 167 4.80 -36.29 22.23
CA TRP A 167 3.60 -36.94 22.75
C TRP A 167 2.56 -35.91 23.19
N LEU A 168 1.46 -35.83 22.45
CA LEU A 168 0.37 -34.87 22.66
C LEU A 168 0.85 -33.44 22.97
N PRO A 169 1.67 -32.82 22.08
CA PRO A 169 2.34 -31.54 22.33
C PRO A 169 1.40 -30.35 22.61
N GLN A 170 0.18 -30.34 22.06
CA GLN A 170 -0.79 -29.25 22.23
C GLN A 170 -1.89 -29.58 23.23
N LEU A 171 -1.71 -30.63 24.03
CA LEU A 171 -2.66 -31.02 25.05
C LEU A 171 -2.82 -29.91 26.11
N PRO A 172 -4.06 -29.57 26.52
CA PRO A 172 -4.29 -28.63 27.61
C PRO A 172 -3.54 -29.02 28.89
N SER A 173 -2.98 -28.02 29.57
CA SER A 173 -2.11 -28.21 30.75
C SER A 173 -2.76 -29.06 31.85
N GLU A 174 -4.07 -28.94 32.02
CA GLU A 174 -4.89 -29.70 32.98
C GLU A 174 -4.87 -31.21 32.73
N GLN A 175 -4.70 -31.64 31.47
CA GLN A 175 -4.75 -33.05 31.07
C GLN A 175 -3.35 -33.68 30.91
N VAL A 176 -2.28 -32.87 30.94
CA VAL A 176 -0.89 -33.35 30.86
C VAL A 176 -0.54 -34.39 31.93
N PRO A 177 -0.93 -34.24 33.22
CA PRO A 177 -0.67 -35.27 34.23
C PRO A 177 -1.32 -36.61 33.88
N GLN A 178 -2.56 -36.60 33.39
CA GLN A 178 -3.28 -37.80 32.97
C GLN A 178 -2.59 -38.48 31.78
N ALA A 179 -2.11 -37.70 30.80
CA ALA A 179 -1.36 -38.24 29.66
C ALA A 179 -0.03 -38.90 30.07
N ARG A 180 0.68 -38.32 31.05
CA ARG A 180 1.91 -38.91 31.62
C ARG A 180 1.61 -40.21 32.34
N GLN A 181 0.59 -40.22 33.20
CA GLN A 181 0.17 -41.41 33.94
C GLN A 181 -0.24 -42.53 32.98
N LEU A 182 -1.04 -42.22 31.96
CA LEU A 182 -1.46 -43.18 30.92
C LEU A 182 -0.26 -43.83 30.24
N ARG A 183 0.74 -43.02 29.82
CA ARG A 183 1.95 -43.55 29.17
C ARG A 183 2.75 -44.44 30.11
N GLN A 184 2.92 -44.03 31.36
CA GLN A 184 3.63 -44.82 32.38
C GLN A 184 2.93 -46.15 32.67
N THR A 185 1.63 -46.13 32.95
CA THR A 185 0.86 -47.35 33.28
C THR A 185 0.79 -48.30 32.09
N THR A 186 0.54 -47.78 30.89
CA THR A 186 0.55 -48.58 29.65
C THR A 186 1.92 -49.23 29.45
N THR A 187 3.00 -48.46 29.55
CA THR A 187 4.38 -48.97 29.40
C THR A 187 4.68 -50.07 30.42
N GLN A 188 4.28 -49.88 31.69
CA GLN A 188 4.49 -50.86 32.75
C GLN A 188 3.71 -52.15 32.51
N THR A 189 2.43 -52.05 32.15
CA THR A 189 1.57 -53.22 31.86
C THR A 189 2.10 -54.01 30.67
N VAL A 190 2.46 -53.34 29.58
CA VAL A 190 3.03 -53.98 28.39
C VAL A 190 4.37 -54.64 28.72
N THR A 191 5.27 -53.94 29.42
CA THR A 191 6.58 -54.51 29.81
C THR A 191 6.41 -55.75 30.69
N THR A 192 5.50 -55.70 31.66
CA THR A 192 5.22 -56.83 32.55
C THR A 192 4.66 -58.03 31.77
N TYR A 193 3.78 -57.78 30.80
CA TYR A 193 3.24 -58.81 29.92
C TYR A 193 4.33 -59.45 29.05
N LEU A 194 5.14 -58.64 28.36
CA LEU A 194 6.16 -59.14 27.43
C LEU A 194 7.29 -59.93 28.12
N ARG A 195 7.62 -59.62 29.38
CA ARG A 195 8.59 -60.38 30.17
C ARG A 195 8.09 -61.77 30.56
N ARG A 196 6.76 -61.99 30.57
CA ARG A 196 6.16 -63.27 30.97
C ARG A 196 5.90 -64.14 29.74
N LYS A 197 6.22 -65.43 29.83
CA LYS A 197 5.93 -66.43 28.78
C LYS A 197 4.45 -66.86 28.80
N THR A 198 3.53 -65.92 28.55
CA THR A 198 2.07 -66.14 28.54
C THR A 198 1.42 -65.79 27.20
N LYS A 199 0.36 -66.51 26.82
CA LYS A 199 -0.45 -66.18 25.64
C LYS A 199 -1.66 -65.28 25.97
N GLN A 200 -1.99 -65.12 27.26
CA GLN A 200 -3.13 -64.32 27.68
C GLN A 200 -2.82 -62.83 27.60
N LEU A 201 -3.56 -62.12 26.76
CA LEU A 201 -3.42 -60.67 26.57
C LEU A 201 -3.98 -59.89 27.80
N PRO A 202 -3.29 -58.84 28.28
CA PRO A 202 -3.73 -57.99 29.40
C PRO A 202 -4.81 -56.98 28.94
N LEU A 203 -5.92 -57.49 28.38
CA LEU A 203 -6.95 -56.65 27.78
C LEU A 203 -7.79 -55.89 28.82
N GLN A 204 -7.91 -56.43 30.04
CA GLN A 204 -8.66 -55.77 31.12
C GLN A 204 -8.01 -54.45 31.53
N GLU A 205 -6.68 -54.42 31.56
CA GLU A 205 -5.89 -53.25 31.94
C GLU A 205 -5.70 -52.27 30.77
N LEU A 206 -5.57 -52.79 29.53
CA LEU A 206 -5.22 -51.95 28.38
C LEU A 206 -6.41 -51.40 27.58
N LYS A 207 -7.60 -52.02 27.61
CA LYS A 207 -8.79 -51.43 26.96
C LYS A 207 -9.19 -50.07 27.56
N PRO A 208 -9.18 -49.86 28.88
CA PRO A 208 -9.39 -48.54 29.47
C PRO A 208 -8.32 -47.51 29.07
N ALA A 209 -7.08 -47.95 28.85
CA ALA A 209 -5.99 -47.10 28.39
C ALA A 209 -6.26 -46.56 26.98
N GLU A 210 -6.79 -47.39 26.08
CA GLU A 210 -7.21 -46.97 24.74
C GLU A 210 -8.29 -45.87 24.79
N GLN A 211 -9.33 -46.05 25.61
CA GLN A 211 -10.38 -45.05 25.76
C GLN A 211 -9.84 -43.73 26.33
N THR A 212 -8.90 -43.81 27.28
CA THR A 212 -8.26 -42.62 27.85
C THR A 212 -7.39 -41.91 26.81
N TYR A 213 -6.62 -42.64 26.02
CA TYR A 213 -5.86 -42.07 24.90
C TYR A 213 -6.76 -41.33 23.92
N ARG A 214 -7.87 -41.95 23.48
CA ARG A 214 -8.80 -41.33 22.52
C ARG A 214 -9.37 -40.01 23.06
N ARG A 215 -9.70 -39.93 24.35
CA ARG A 215 -10.17 -38.67 24.98
C ARG A 215 -9.09 -37.59 24.98
N LEU A 216 -7.85 -37.94 25.32
CA LEU A 216 -6.74 -36.99 25.34
C LEU A 216 -6.39 -36.52 23.91
N ALA A 217 -6.40 -37.42 22.93
CA ALA A 217 -6.18 -37.08 21.53
C ALA A 217 -7.28 -36.15 20.99
N GLN A 218 -8.54 -36.38 21.38
CA GLN A 218 -9.64 -35.47 21.03
C GLN A 218 -9.44 -34.09 21.66
N ALA A 219 -9.08 -34.03 22.94
CA ALA A 219 -8.86 -32.75 23.62
C ALA A 219 -7.69 -31.96 23.02
N GLU A 220 -6.63 -32.64 22.56
CA GLU A 220 -5.56 -32.00 21.80
C GLU A 220 -6.07 -31.45 20.46
N GLN A 221 -6.86 -32.22 19.72
CA GLN A 221 -7.43 -31.78 18.44
C GLN A 221 -8.36 -30.58 18.61
N ASP A 222 -9.16 -30.56 19.67
CA ASP A 222 -10.03 -29.43 20.01
C ASP A 222 -9.21 -28.17 20.33
N ALA A 223 -8.11 -28.33 21.08
CA ALA A 223 -7.20 -27.24 21.41
C ALA A 223 -6.49 -26.65 20.17
N ILE A 224 -6.03 -27.52 19.26
CA ILE A 224 -5.44 -27.11 17.96
C ILE A 224 -6.45 -26.28 17.17
N THR A 225 -7.67 -26.79 17.02
CA THR A 225 -8.73 -26.14 16.23
C THR A 225 -9.11 -24.78 16.81
N ALA A 226 -9.27 -24.69 18.13
CA ALA A 226 -9.57 -23.43 18.81
C ALA A 226 -8.46 -22.38 18.64
N ALA A 227 -7.19 -22.80 18.67
CA ALA A 227 -6.05 -21.91 18.44
C ALA A 227 -6.00 -21.38 17.00
N GLU A 228 -6.31 -22.23 16.01
CA GLU A 228 -6.38 -21.83 14.59
C GLU A 228 -7.51 -20.82 14.34
N GLU A 229 -8.70 -21.05 14.89
CA GLU A 229 -9.84 -20.13 14.78
C GLU A 229 -9.54 -18.77 15.43
N ALA A 230 -8.94 -18.76 16.62
CA ALA A 230 -8.56 -17.53 17.31
C ALA A 230 -7.51 -16.73 16.51
N ALA A 231 -6.51 -17.42 15.94
CA ALA A 231 -5.50 -16.78 15.09
C ALA A 231 -6.13 -16.15 13.84
N HIS A 232 -7.08 -16.85 13.21
CA HIS A 232 -7.79 -16.35 12.03
C HIS A 232 -8.65 -15.11 12.35
N ALA A 233 -9.42 -15.16 13.43
CA ALA A 233 -10.23 -14.03 13.89
C ALA A 233 -9.37 -12.78 14.18
N GLN A 234 -8.21 -12.97 14.81
CA GLN A 234 -7.29 -11.87 15.09
C GLN A 234 -6.71 -11.24 13.83
N LEU A 235 -6.39 -12.06 12.82
CA LEU A 235 -5.92 -11.55 11.52
C LEU A 235 -6.98 -10.68 10.83
N LEU A 236 -8.23 -11.11 10.82
CA LEU A 236 -9.34 -10.34 10.24
C LEU A 236 -9.55 -9.01 10.97
N LYS A 237 -9.54 -9.02 12.30
CA LYS A 237 -9.66 -7.81 13.13
C LYS A 237 -8.54 -6.80 12.83
N ASN A 238 -7.29 -7.29 12.73
CA ASN A 238 -6.13 -6.45 12.41
C ASN A 238 -6.17 -5.90 10.97
N GLN A 239 -6.79 -6.61 10.02
CA GLN A 239 -7.01 -6.10 8.66
C GLN A 239 -8.07 -5.00 8.65
N GLN A 240 -9.20 -5.20 9.34
CA GLN A 240 -10.27 -4.20 9.43
C GLN A 240 -9.79 -2.89 10.08
N GLN A 241 -9.05 -2.97 11.19
CA GLN A 241 -8.50 -1.78 11.84
C GLN A 241 -7.55 -0.99 10.93
N ARG A 242 -6.67 -1.69 10.18
CA ARG A 242 -5.78 -1.03 9.23
C ARG A 242 -6.53 -0.35 8.09
N GLN A 243 -7.58 -0.96 7.58
CA GLN A 243 -8.43 -0.35 6.54
C GLN A 243 -9.14 0.90 7.06
N GLN A 244 -9.70 0.86 8.26
CA GLN A 244 -10.36 2.01 8.87
C GLN A 244 -9.39 3.17 9.10
N GLN A 245 -8.19 2.90 9.63
CA GLN A 245 -7.19 3.93 9.86
C GLN A 245 -6.66 4.53 8.55
N ALA A 246 -6.45 3.71 7.52
CA ALA A 246 -6.06 4.19 6.19
C ALA A 246 -7.14 5.08 5.56
N ALA A 247 -8.42 4.71 5.69
CA ALA A 247 -9.53 5.53 5.19
C ALA A 247 -9.59 6.90 5.91
N GLN A 248 -9.47 6.92 7.24
CA GLN A 248 -9.46 8.17 8.02
C GLN A 248 -8.27 9.07 7.66
N THR A 249 -7.08 8.49 7.47
CA THR A 249 -5.88 9.25 7.10
C THR A 249 -6.03 9.86 5.71
N ALA A 250 -6.61 9.13 4.76
CA ALA A 250 -6.87 9.62 3.42
C ALA A 250 -7.89 10.77 3.41
N GLU A 251 -8.98 10.64 4.18
CA GLU A 251 -10.01 11.69 4.30
C GLU A 251 -9.42 12.97 4.92
N GLN A 252 -8.60 12.85 5.96
CA GLN A 252 -7.94 14.00 6.58
C GLN A 252 -6.98 14.69 5.61
N ALA A 253 -6.15 13.93 4.88
CA ALA A 253 -5.21 14.47 3.91
C ALA A 253 -5.92 15.22 2.76
N GLU A 254 -7.07 14.72 2.30
CA GLU A 254 -7.90 15.39 1.30
C GLU A 254 -8.45 16.73 1.83
N GLN A 255 -8.97 16.74 3.07
CA GLN A 255 -9.47 17.95 3.72
C GLN A 255 -8.35 19.00 3.90
N ASP A 256 -7.18 18.58 4.36
CA ASP A 256 -6.02 19.47 4.56
C ASP A 256 -5.56 20.09 3.23
N LEU A 257 -5.52 19.30 2.16
CA LEU A 257 -5.21 19.79 0.82
C LEU A 257 -6.20 20.87 0.38
N ARG A 258 -7.50 20.62 0.52
CA ARG A 258 -8.55 21.56 0.07
C ARG A 258 -8.56 22.87 0.85
N GLN A 259 -8.18 22.84 2.13
CA GLN A 259 -8.06 24.03 2.96
C GLN A 259 -6.77 24.83 2.69
N SER A 260 -5.76 24.18 2.09
CA SER A 260 -4.47 24.79 1.81
C SER A 260 -4.57 26.02 0.89
N ALA A 261 -3.66 26.97 1.10
CA ALA A 261 -3.53 28.14 0.22
C ALA A 261 -3.05 27.76 -1.18
N ALA A 262 -2.17 26.76 -1.28
CA ALA A 262 -1.63 26.27 -2.55
C ALA A 262 -2.73 25.73 -3.48
N TYR A 263 -3.64 24.92 -2.93
CA TYR A 263 -4.77 24.39 -3.69
C TYR A 263 -5.70 25.49 -4.20
N ARG A 264 -6.10 26.43 -3.33
CA ARG A 264 -6.96 27.56 -3.72
C ARG A 264 -6.30 28.47 -4.76
N HIS A 265 -5.00 28.72 -4.64
CA HIS A 265 -4.25 29.49 -5.62
C HIS A 265 -4.20 28.78 -6.97
N TYR A 266 -3.94 27.47 -6.97
CA TYR A 266 -3.92 26.65 -8.17
C TYR A 266 -5.27 26.67 -8.90
N LEU A 267 -6.40 26.50 -8.17
CA LEU A 267 -7.74 26.64 -8.75
C LEU A 267 -7.97 28.01 -9.40
N GLN A 268 -7.52 29.09 -8.76
CA GLN A 268 -7.64 30.45 -9.31
C GLN A 268 -6.82 30.64 -10.59
N GLN A 269 -5.60 30.09 -10.64
CA GLN A 269 -4.74 30.14 -11.83
C GLN A 269 -5.34 29.36 -13.00
N LEU A 270 -5.86 28.17 -12.74
CA LEU A 270 -6.57 27.37 -13.75
C LEU A 270 -7.80 28.12 -14.28
N ALA A 271 -8.64 28.65 -13.37
CA ALA A 271 -9.80 29.44 -13.74
C ALA A 271 -9.43 30.66 -14.59
N ALA A 272 -8.36 31.38 -14.24
CA ALA A 272 -7.89 32.54 -15.00
C ALA A 272 -7.53 32.22 -16.45
N ILE A 273 -6.95 31.03 -16.70
CA ILE A 273 -6.71 30.56 -18.07
C ILE A 273 -8.03 30.23 -18.76
N ILE A 274 -8.90 29.44 -18.12
CA ILE A 274 -10.16 28.95 -18.71
C ILE A 274 -11.08 30.11 -19.13
N VAL A 275 -11.21 31.15 -18.30
CA VAL A 275 -12.08 32.30 -18.58
C VAL A 275 -11.69 33.02 -19.87
N THR A 276 -10.41 33.00 -20.26
CA THR A 276 -9.96 33.60 -21.54
C THR A 276 -10.37 32.80 -22.77
N ARG A 277 -10.97 31.61 -22.60
CA ARG A 277 -11.43 30.69 -23.65
C ARG A 277 -10.39 30.45 -24.76
N PRO A 278 -9.13 30.15 -24.40
CA PRO A 278 -8.08 29.94 -25.40
C PRO A 278 -8.36 28.70 -26.24
N ASP A 279 -7.68 28.59 -27.38
CA ASP A 279 -7.57 27.31 -28.08
C ASP A 279 -6.76 26.31 -27.23
N ARG A 280 -6.81 25.04 -27.63
CA ARG A 280 -6.21 23.94 -26.87
C ARG A 280 -4.68 24.02 -26.77
N ALA A 281 -3.99 24.52 -27.78
CA ALA A 281 -2.54 24.63 -27.77
C ALA A 281 -2.09 25.72 -26.79
N THR A 282 -2.73 26.89 -26.86
CA THR A 282 -2.51 28.00 -25.94
C THR A 282 -2.85 27.61 -24.49
N ALA A 283 -3.94 26.88 -24.28
CA ALA A 283 -4.32 26.35 -22.97
C ALA A 283 -3.24 25.45 -22.36
N LYS A 284 -2.71 24.52 -23.17
CA LYS A 284 -1.66 23.58 -22.75
C LYS A 284 -0.39 24.33 -22.35
N GLN A 285 0.07 25.29 -23.18
CA GLN A 285 1.27 26.06 -22.90
C GLN A 285 1.15 26.85 -21.59
N ARG A 286 0.00 27.48 -21.33
CA ARG A 286 -0.24 28.22 -20.08
C ARG A 286 -0.36 27.29 -18.87
N PHE A 287 -0.95 26.11 -19.05
CA PHE A 287 -1.06 25.10 -17.99
C PHE A 287 0.31 24.60 -17.53
N GLU A 288 1.24 24.37 -18.46
CA GLU A 288 2.60 23.89 -18.17
C GLU A 288 3.44 24.90 -17.36
N GLN A 289 3.00 26.17 -17.28
CA GLN A 289 3.64 27.21 -16.47
C GLN A 289 3.11 27.27 -15.03
N LEU A 290 2.09 26.47 -14.69
CA LEU A 290 1.48 26.49 -13.37
C LEU A 290 2.21 25.57 -12.39
N SER A 291 2.34 26.04 -11.15
CA SER A 291 2.83 25.22 -10.04
C SER A 291 1.66 24.54 -9.35
N ALA A 292 1.52 23.23 -9.58
CA ALA A 292 0.51 22.41 -8.91
C ALA A 292 0.90 22.14 -7.44
N PRO A 293 -0.09 21.98 -6.52
CA PRO A 293 0.18 21.54 -5.15
C PRO A 293 0.75 20.12 -5.13
N THR A 294 1.60 19.82 -4.14
CA THR A 294 2.20 18.49 -3.97
C THR A 294 1.15 17.50 -3.48
N THR A 295 0.85 16.49 -4.30
CA THR A 295 -0.10 15.41 -4.00
C THR A 295 0.46 14.09 -4.51
N GLU A 296 0.03 12.95 -3.96
CA GLU A 296 0.48 11.62 -4.42
C GLU A 296 0.12 11.36 -5.90
N ARG A 297 -0.99 11.94 -6.37
CA ARG A 297 -1.43 11.90 -7.76
C ARG A 297 -1.76 13.32 -8.24
N PRO A 298 -1.40 13.69 -9.48
CA PRO A 298 -1.71 15.00 -10.01
C PRO A 298 -3.24 15.20 -10.11
N LEU A 299 -3.72 16.34 -9.61
CA LEU A 299 -5.15 16.69 -9.59
C LEU A 299 -5.77 16.75 -11.00
N VAL A 300 -5.01 17.25 -11.96
CA VAL A 300 -5.40 17.33 -13.37
C VAL A 300 -4.12 17.34 -14.22
N ASN A 301 -4.15 16.69 -15.37
CA ASN A 301 -3.06 16.74 -16.34
C ASN A 301 -3.39 17.67 -17.53
N SER A 302 -2.39 17.97 -18.36
CA SER A 302 -2.54 18.93 -19.47
C SER A 302 -3.59 18.51 -20.50
N TYR A 303 -3.74 17.21 -20.76
CA TYR A 303 -4.78 16.68 -21.66
C TYR A 303 -6.18 16.94 -21.09
N GLN A 304 -6.40 16.56 -19.84
CA GLN A 304 -7.66 16.73 -19.12
C GLN A 304 -8.03 18.22 -19.01
N PHE A 305 -7.06 19.06 -18.68
CA PHE A 305 -7.24 20.51 -18.63
C PHE A 305 -7.65 21.09 -19.99
N GLY A 306 -6.99 20.67 -21.08
CA GLY A 306 -7.36 21.09 -22.43
C GLY A 306 -8.80 20.70 -22.83
N GLN A 307 -9.30 19.56 -22.35
CA GLN A 307 -10.69 19.15 -22.53
C GLN A 307 -11.65 20.05 -21.74
N MET A 308 -11.33 20.36 -20.47
CA MET A 308 -12.14 21.29 -19.65
C MET A 308 -12.24 22.67 -20.29
N VAL A 309 -11.14 23.20 -20.83
CA VAL A 309 -11.13 24.49 -21.54
C VAL A 309 -12.04 24.45 -22.76
N THR A 310 -11.99 23.36 -23.54
CA THR A 310 -12.83 23.18 -24.73
C THR A 310 -14.30 23.08 -24.36
N GLU A 311 -14.63 22.31 -23.32
CA GLU A 311 -15.99 22.17 -22.80
C GLU A 311 -16.55 23.50 -22.29
N TYR A 312 -15.75 24.23 -21.50
CA TYR A 312 -16.14 25.53 -20.98
C TYR A 312 -16.35 26.56 -22.11
N ARG A 313 -15.49 26.53 -23.14
CA ARG A 313 -15.65 27.38 -24.32
C ARG A 313 -16.98 27.15 -25.04
N GLN A 314 -17.47 25.90 -25.07
CA GLN A 314 -18.71 25.52 -25.73
C GLN A 314 -19.95 25.76 -24.87
N THR A 315 -19.87 25.47 -23.57
CA THR A 315 -21.05 25.38 -22.70
C THR A 315 -21.10 26.43 -21.59
N GLY A 316 -19.98 27.12 -21.32
CA GLY A 316 -19.83 28.01 -20.16
C GLY A 316 -19.78 27.27 -18.82
N GLN A 317 -19.61 25.95 -18.83
CA GLN A 317 -19.54 25.11 -17.63
C GLN A 317 -18.49 24.01 -17.80
N ILE A 318 -17.92 23.57 -16.69
CA ILE A 318 -17.02 22.41 -16.62
C ILE A 318 -17.83 21.28 -15.96
N GLN A 319 -18.21 20.27 -16.74
CA GLN A 319 -19.01 19.13 -16.28
C GLN A 319 -18.25 17.80 -16.45
N VAL A 320 -17.31 17.76 -17.39
CA VAL A 320 -16.37 16.68 -17.60
C VAL A 320 -17.06 15.32 -17.81
N ARG A 321 -18.12 15.30 -18.64
CA ARG A 321 -18.91 14.08 -18.91
C ARG A 321 -18.11 12.90 -19.50
N ARG A 322 -16.89 13.14 -19.98
CA ARG A 322 -16.05 12.16 -20.70
C ARG A 322 -14.75 11.77 -19.97
N LEU A 323 -14.47 12.25 -18.76
CA LEU A 323 -13.24 11.90 -18.03
C LEU A 323 -13.58 11.18 -16.71
N ALA A 324 -13.66 9.85 -16.77
CA ALA A 324 -14.04 8.98 -15.64
C ALA A 324 -13.00 8.88 -14.50
N MET A 325 -11.91 9.66 -14.54
CA MET A 325 -10.77 9.52 -13.61
C MET A 325 -10.42 10.82 -12.86
N LEU A 326 -11.26 11.85 -12.94
CA LEU A 326 -11.05 13.10 -12.21
C LEU A 326 -11.89 13.12 -10.94
N ASP A 327 -11.33 13.74 -9.92
CA ASP A 327 -12.04 13.98 -8.68
C ASP A 327 -13.24 14.93 -8.93
N HIS A 328 -14.43 14.48 -8.56
CA HIS A 328 -15.68 15.21 -8.82
C HIS A 328 -15.74 16.53 -8.02
N GLN A 329 -15.14 16.56 -6.82
CA GLN A 329 -15.14 17.76 -6.00
C GLN A 329 -14.21 18.81 -6.58
N PHE A 330 -12.99 18.43 -7.00
CA PHE A 330 -12.07 19.31 -7.73
C PHE A 330 -12.72 19.95 -8.96
N VAL A 331 -13.41 19.16 -9.77
CA VAL A 331 -14.13 19.66 -10.96
C VAL A 331 -15.22 20.66 -10.58
N THR A 332 -16.00 20.35 -9.54
CA THR A 332 -17.08 21.22 -9.05
C THR A 332 -16.54 22.57 -8.56
N GLU A 333 -15.47 22.55 -7.76
CA GLU A 333 -14.83 23.74 -7.22
C GLU A 333 -14.21 24.58 -8.35
N LEU A 334 -13.50 23.95 -9.29
CA LEU A 334 -12.93 24.63 -10.45
C LEU A 334 -14.02 25.29 -11.30
N ASN A 335 -15.14 24.59 -11.55
CA ASN A 335 -16.27 25.14 -12.29
C ASN A 335 -16.85 26.37 -11.57
N GLN A 336 -17.04 26.29 -10.26
CA GLN A 336 -17.57 27.40 -9.46
C GLN A 336 -16.65 28.62 -9.51
N VAL A 337 -15.36 28.44 -9.26
CA VAL A 337 -14.37 29.54 -9.30
C VAL A 337 -14.29 30.14 -10.70
N THR A 338 -14.30 29.31 -11.74
CA THR A 338 -14.27 29.76 -13.14
C THR A 338 -15.51 30.57 -13.48
N ARG A 339 -16.71 30.11 -13.15
CA ARG A 339 -17.96 30.85 -13.40
C ARG A 339 -18.02 32.18 -12.67
N GLN A 340 -17.65 32.19 -11.38
CA GLN A 340 -17.60 33.44 -10.61
C GLN A 340 -16.59 34.43 -11.19
N LEU A 341 -15.43 33.95 -11.66
CA LEU A 341 -14.43 34.80 -12.30
C LEU A 341 -14.92 35.30 -13.67
N ASP A 342 -15.55 34.44 -14.48
CA ASP A 342 -16.07 34.80 -15.79
C ASP A 342 -17.15 35.88 -15.68
N GLU A 343 -18.11 35.68 -14.77
CA GLU A 343 -19.16 36.65 -14.48
C GLU A 343 -18.57 38.00 -14.05
N ARG A 344 -17.63 37.98 -13.10
CA ARG A 344 -16.96 39.21 -12.63
C ARG A 344 -16.23 39.95 -13.75
N GLN A 345 -15.47 39.24 -14.59
CA GLN A 345 -14.74 39.87 -15.69
C GLN A 345 -15.69 40.36 -16.79
N THR A 346 -16.78 39.63 -17.05
CA THR A 346 -17.83 40.04 -17.99
C THR A 346 -18.50 41.33 -17.53
N THR A 347 -18.96 41.39 -16.27
CA THR A 347 -19.56 42.61 -15.70
C THR A 347 -18.59 43.78 -15.77
N ARG A 348 -17.34 43.55 -15.36
CA ARG A 348 -16.29 44.58 -15.38
C ARG A 348 -16.01 45.10 -16.78
N PHE A 349 -15.98 44.24 -17.79
CA PHE A 349 -15.78 44.67 -19.17
C PHE A 349 -16.85 45.68 -19.60
N TYR A 350 -18.13 45.37 -19.37
CA TYR A 350 -19.21 46.29 -19.75
C TYR A 350 -19.27 47.55 -18.90
N ASP A 351 -18.93 47.47 -17.60
CA ASP A 351 -18.78 48.65 -16.76
C ASP A 351 -17.66 49.56 -17.28
N ASP A 352 -16.54 48.97 -17.73
CA ASP A 352 -15.40 49.71 -18.28
C ASP A 352 -15.70 50.29 -19.67
N VAL A 353 -16.49 49.62 -20.51
CA VAL A 353 -17.01 50.20 -21.77
C VAL A 353 -17.88 51.42 -21.47
N PHE A 354 -18.84 51.30 -20.54
CA PHE A 354 -19.71 52.40 -20.14
C PHE A 354 -18.93 53.57 -19.55
N ASN A 355 -18.03 53.28 -18.59
CA ASN A 355 -17.22 54.28 -17.93
C ASN A 355 -16.26 54.96 -18.90
N SER A 356 -15.60 54.22 -19.79
CA SER A 356 -14.66 54.83 -20.74
C SER A 356 -15.35 55.69 -21.81
N CYS A 357 -16.61 55.40 -22.16
CA CYS A 357 -17.35 56.20 -23.15
C CYS A 357 -18.05 57.41 -22.53
N TRP A 358 -18.59 57.28 -21.31
CA TRP A 358 -19.45 58.31 -20.72
C TRP A 358 -19.19 58.58 -19.24
N GLY A 359 -18.98 57.53 -18.44
CA GLY A 359 -18.90 57.67 -16.98
C GLY A 359 -17.71 58.49 -16.50
N TRP A 360 -16.51 58.18 -17.00
CA TRP A 360 -15.28 58.83 -16.57
C TRP A 360 -15.02 60.11 -17.35
N ARG A 361 -14.46 61.09 -16.64
CA ARG A 361 -13.93 62.30 -17.24
C ARG A 361 -12.48 62.08 -17.63
N TYR A 362 -12.18 62.20 -18.93
CA TYR A 362 -10.83 62.17 -19.44
C TYR A 362 -10.32 63.59 -19.71
N HIS A 363 -9.18 63.93 -19.13
CA HIS A 363 -8.52 65.24 -19.36
C HIS A 363 -7.62 65.22 -20.61
N GLN A 364 -7.28 64.03 -21.10
CA GLN A 364 -6.49 63.81 -22.31
C GLN A 364 -7.10 62.68 -23.14
N GLN A 365 -7.34 62.93 -24.43
CA GLN A 365 -7.92 61.94 -25.35
C GLN A 365 -7.04 60.69 -25.50
N ALA A 366 -5.72 60.84 -25.42
CA ALA A 366 -4.78 59.72 -25.47
C ALA A 366 -5.03 58.69 -24.34
N THR A 367 -5.42 59.15 -23.15
CA THR A 367 -5.70 58.26 -22.01
C THR A 367 -7.00 57.47 -22.20
N GLN A 368 -8.01 58.09 -22.81
CA GLN A 368 -9.25 57.40 -23.17
C GLN A 368 -9.01 56.33 -24.22
N ARG A 369 -8.24 56.68 -25.26
CA ARG A 369 -7.85 55.74 -26.31
C ARG A 369 -7.04 54.55 -25.76
N ALA A 370 -6.12 54.80 -24.84
CA ALA A 370 -5.35 53.73 -24.19
C ALA A 370 -6.22 52.75 -23.37
N ASP A 371 -7.28 53.26 -22.72
CA ASP A 371 -8.26 52.39 -22.03
C ASP A 371 -9.06 51.54 -23.04
N TRP A 372 -9.44 52.09 -24.18
CA TRP A 372 -10.08 51.32 -25.26
C TRP A 372 -9.16 50.26 -25.86
N GLU A 373 -7.89 50.59 -26.11
CA GLU A 373 -6.88 49.63 -26.58
C GLU A 373 -6.74 48.46 -25.60
N LYS A 374 -6.76 48.74 -24.29
CA LYS A 374 -6.76 47.71 -23.25
C LYS A 374 -8.02 46.85 -23.31
N LEU A 375 -9.20 47.43 -23.50
CA LEU A 375 -10.46 46.68 -23.62
C LEU A 375 -10.45 45.76 -24.85
N LEU A 376 -9.85 46.18 -25.97
CA LEU A 376 -9.70 45.37 -27.18
C LEU A 376 -8.83 44.12 -26.97
N THR A 377 -7.89 44.14 -26.00
CA THR A 377 -7.10 42.94 -25.65
C THR A 377 -7.91 41.85 -24.94
N THR A 378 -9.11 42.17 -24.46
CA THR A 378 -9.98 41.21 -23.77
C THR A 378 -10.80 40.38 -24.77
N ARG A 379 -11.24 39.19 -24.37
CA ARG A 379 -12.05 38.32 -25.24
C ARG A 379 -13.36 38.96 -25.73
N TRP A 380 -13.93 39.88 -24.95
CA TRP A 380 -15.16 40.60 -25.31
C TRP A 380 -14.88 41.77 -26.26
N GLY A 381 -13.67 42.33 -26.21
CA GLY A 381 -13.24 43.44 -27.07
C GLY A 381 -12.67 43.01 -28.42
N GLN A 382 -12.22 41.75 -28.58
CA GLN A 382 -11.70 41.22 -29.85
C GLN A 382 -12.57 41.48 -31.10
N PRO A 383 -13.92 41.39 -31.07
CA PRO A 383 -14.74 41.69 -32.24
C PRO A 383 -14.94 43.20 -32.49
N LEU A 384 -14.48 44.07 -31.60
CA LEU A 384 -14.65 45.52 -31.67
C LEU A 384 -13.42 46.19 -32.30
N SER A 385 -13.54 47.48 -32.61
CA SER A 385 -12.44 48.30 -33.11
C SER A 385 -12.33 49.61 -32.33
N LEU A 386 -11.21 50.31 -32.45
CA LEU A 386 -11.08 51.65 -31.85
C LEU A 386 -12.13 52.61 -32.40
N THR A 387 -12.42 52.54 -33.70
CA THR A 387 -13.46 53.34 -34.35
C THR A 387 -14.84 53.07 -33.77
N TRP A 388 -15.14 51.83 -33.38
CA TRP A 388 -16.40 51.48 -32.71
C TRP A 388 -16.55 52.24 -31.38
N PHE A 389 -15.49 52.29 -30.58
CA PHE A 389 -15.47 53.05 -29.32
C PHE A 389 -15.57 54.55 -29.55
N GLU A 390 -14.83 55.10 -30.53
CA GLU A 390 -14.88 56.52 -30.88
C GLU A 390 -16.30 56.95 -31.31
N GLN A 391 -16.96 56.16 -32.15
CA GLN A 391 -18.33 56.42 -32.59
C GLN A 391 -19.35 56.30 -31.46
N LEU A 392 -19.18 55.33 -30.56
CA LEU A 392 -20.05 55.15 -29.40
C LEU A 392 -19.90 56.32 -28.40
N ALA A 393 -18.67 56.73 -28.11
CA ALA A 393 -18.38 57.83 -27.19
C ALA A 393 -18.89 59.19 -27.73
N ALA A 394 -18.97 59.36 -29.05
CA ALA A 394 -19.55 60.55 -29.67
C ALA A 394 -21.08 60.69 -29.46
N GLN A 395 -21.78 59.62 -29.06
CA GLN A 395 -23.22 59.67 -28.80
C GLN A 395 -23.50 60.27 -27.41
N THR A 396 -24.02 61.50 -27.39
CA THR A 396 -24.23 62.27 -26.15
C THR A 396 -25.65 62.21 -25.60
N ASP A 397 -26.64 61.77 -26.40
CA ASP A 397 -28.04 61.60 -25.98
C ASP A 397 -28.42 60.12 -25.77
N SER A 398 -29.27 59.83 -24.79
CA SER A 398 -29.59 58.46 -24.39
C SER A 398 -30.42 57.72 -25.44
N GLN A 399 -31.27 58.42 -26.19
CA GLN A 399 -32.02 57.83 -27.30
C GLN A 399 -31.08 57.54 -28.48
N GLN A 400 -30.16 58.46 -28.79
CA GLN A 400 -29.12 58.26 -29.81
C GLN A 400 -28.24 57.05 -29.51
N VAL A 401 -27.79 56.90 -28.25
CA VAL A 401 -27.00 55.74 -27.82
C VAL A 401 -27.78 54.43 -28.01
N GLN A 402 -29.06 54.37 -27.64
CA GLN A 402 -29.87 53.16 -27.81
C GLN A 402 -30.10 52.80 -29.28
N THR A 403 -30.32 53.80 -30.15
CA THR A 403 -30.43 53.59 -31.60
C THR A 403 -29.11 53.09 -32.18
N TRP A 404 -27.99 53.71 -31.79
CA TRP A 404 -26.66 53.32 -32.27
C TRP A 404 -26.31 51.87 -31.87
N LEU A 405 -26.53 51.51 -30.60
CA LEU A 405 -26.30 50.15 -30.09
C LEU A 405 -27.17 49.12 -30.82
N SER A 406 -28.38 49.49 -31.23
CA SER A 406 -29.26 48.59 -32.00
C SER A 406 -28.77 48.29 -33.41
N GLN A 407 -27.94 49.17 -33.98
CA GLN A 407 -27.41 49.04 -35.34
C GLN A 407 -25.99 48.45 -35.38
N HIS A 408 -25.18 48.68 -34.33
CA HIS A 408 -23.73 48.43 -34.37
C HIS A 408 -23.22 47.52 -33.24
N ALA A 409 -24.06 47.09 -32.30
CA ALA A 409 -23.66 46.21 -31.20
C ALA A 409 -24.36 44.85 -31.29
N ASP A 410 -23.70 43.80 -30.81
CA ASP A 410 -24.35 42.50 -30.65
C ASP A 410 -25.45 42.54 -29.57
N ALA A 411 -26.27 41.50 -29.52
CA ALA A 411 -27.40 41.44 -28.59
C ALA A 411 -26.98 41.53 -27.11
N THR A 412 -25.81 41.00 -26.76
CA THR A 412 -25.29 41.04 -25.38
C THR A 412 -24.82 42.43 -25.04
N MET A 413 -23.97 43.03 -25.86
CA MET A 413 -23.45 44.39 -25.69
C MET A 413 -24.58 45.41 -25.61
N LYS A 414 -25.57 45.31 -26.50
CA LYS A 414 -26.77 46.14 -26.45
C LYS A 414 -27.48 46.01 -25.10
N ARG A 415 -27.80 44.79 -24.69
CA ARG A 415 -28.52 44.53 -23.42
C ARG A 415 -27.76 45.09 -22.22
N GLU A 416 -26.47 44.78 -22.11
CA GLU A 416 -25.63 45.13 -20.97
C GLU A 416 -25.41 46.63 -20.84
N LEU A 417 -25.19 47.34 -21.96
CA LEU A 417 -25.04 48.80 -21.95
C LEU A 417 -26.37 49.52 -21.76
N THR A 418 -27.46 49.03 -22.38
CA THR A 418 -28.81 49.58 -22.14
C THR A 418 -29.19 49.47 -20.67
N GLN A 419 -28.94 48.32 -20.03
CA GLN A 419 -29.21 48.16 -18.59
C GLN A 419 -28.45 49.20 -17.76
N ARG A 420 -27.17 49.43 -18.05
CA ARG A 420 -26.34 50.42 -17.34
C ARG A 420 -26.83 51.85 -17.56
N LEU A 421 -27.18 52.21 -18.78
CA LEU A 421 -27.77 53.52 -19.12
C LEU A 421 -29.09 53.78 -18.36
N THR A 422 -29.93 52.74 -18.18
CA THR A 422 -31.16 52.85 -17.39
C THR A 422 -30.87 53.07 -15.90
N HIS A 423 -29.85 52.41 -15.34
CA HIS A 423 -29.49 52.55 -13.93
C HIS A 423 -28.69 53.84 -13.65
N GLN A 424 -28.04 54.41 -14.67
CA GLN A 424 -27.23 55.63 -14.58
C GLN A 424 -27.69 56.67 -15.62
N PRO A 425 -28.89 57.26 -15.48
CA PRO A 425 -29.45 58.18 -16.48
C PRO A 425 -28.61 59.45 -16.65
N GLU A 426 -27.94 59.89 -15.59
CA GLU A 426 -27.02 61.03 -15.59
C GLU A 426 -25.61 60.68 -16.09
N ARG A 427 -25.38 59.42 -16.50
CA ARG A 427 -24.08 58.91 -16.96
C ARG A 427 -22.96 59.09 -15.94
N GLN A 428 -23.29 58.98 -14.65
CA GLN A 428 -22.29 58.97 -13.59
C GLN A 428 -21.43 57.69 -13.70
N PRO A 429 -20.16 57.74 -13.26
CA PRO A 429 -19.31 56.56 -13.19
C PRO A 429 -19.99 55.41 -12.44
N ILE A 430 -19.92 54.21 -13.01
CA ILE A 430 -20.18 52.98 -12.28
C ILE A 430 -18.96 52.73 -11.39
N ALA A 431 -19.14 52.94 -10.09
CA ALA A 431 -18.05 52.82 -9.12
C ALA A 431 -17.55 51.38 -9.01
N ARG A 432 -16.23 51.21 -9.02
CA ARG A 432 -15.58 49.92 -8.88
C ARG A 432 -15.44 49.55 -7.42
N THR A 433 -15.82 48.32 -7.07
CA THR A 433 -15.71 47.80 -5.70
C THR A 433 -14.40 47.09 -5.40
N ARG A 434 -13.51 47.01 -6.39
CA ARG A 434 -12.17 46.41 -6.29
C ARG A 434 -11.17 47.21 -7.11
N MET A 435 -9.93 47.19 -6.67
CA MET A 435 -8.84 47.90 -7.33
C MET A 435 -7.55 47.10 -7.27
N THR A 436 -6.86 46.98 -8.40
CA THR A 436 -5.49 46.46 -8.45
C THR A 436 -4.47 47.59 -8.33
N ARG A 437 -3.23 47.26 -7.92
CA ARG A 437 -2.14 48.26 -7.85
C ARG A 437 -1.89 48.97 -9.18
N THR A 438 -2.01 48.25 -10.29
CA THR A 438 -1.87 48.83 -11.64
C THR A 438 -2.96 49.86 -11.92
N GLU A 439 -4.19 49.59 -11.49
CA GLU A 439 -5.31 50.51 -11.67
C GLU A 439 -5.19 51.75 -10.79
N LEU A 440 -4.72 51.60 -9.55
CA LEU A 440 -4.42 52.76 -8.71
C LEU A 440 -3.38 53.66 -9.40
N ARG A 441 -2.30 53.07 -9.94
CA ARG A 441 -1.29 53.83 -10.70
C ARG A 441 -1.87 54.51 -11.95
N GLN A 442 -2.74 53.82 -12.68
CA GLN A 442 -3.42 54.37 -13.86
C GLN A 442 -4.33 55.54 -13.47
N PHE A 443 -5.10 55.40 -12.39
CA PHE A 443 -5.91 56.47 -11.83
C PHE A 443 -5.05 57.68 -11.44
N CYS A 444 -3.97 57.46 -10.70
CA CYS A 444 -3.09 58.54 -10.28
C CYS A 444 -2.51 59.32 -11.46
N ARG A 445 -2.01 58.62 -12.49
CA ARG A 445 -1.46 59.27 -13.70
C ARG A 445 -2.52 60.05 -14.48
N ARG A 446 -3.77 59.60 -14.48
CA ARG A 446 -4.86 60.23 -15.22
C ARG A 446 -5.41 61.46 -14.51
N GLU A 447 -5.70 61.36 -13.22
CA GLU A 447 -6.45 62.40 -12.50
C GLU A 447 -5.55 63.41 -11.78
N GLN A 448 -4.34 63.03 -11.35
CA GLN A 448 -3.47 63.94 -10.57
C GLN A 448 -3.08 65.21 -11.34
N PRO A 449 -2.72 65.18 -12.65
CA PRO A 449 -2.35 66.40 -13.37
C PRO A 449 -3.48 67.43 -13.49
N ALA A 450 -4.74 67.00 -13.34
CA ALA A 450 -5.93 67.85 -13.45
C ALA A 450 -6.52 68.25 -12.09
N ALA A 451 -6.06 67.65 -10.99
CA ALA A 451 -6.56 67.93 -9.65
C ALA A 451 -5.83 69.11 -9.02
N ALA A 452 -6.55 70.20 -8.75
CA ALA A 452 -6.00 71.41 -8.13
C ALA A 452 -5.71 71.26 -6.62
N THR A 453 -6.38 70.32 -5.95
CA THR A 453 -6.22 70.04 -4.51
C THR A 453 -6.24 68.54 -4.25
N LEU A 454 -5.65 68.12 -3.13
CA LEU A 454 -5.74 66.73 -2.66
C LEU A 454 -7.20 66.30 -2.46
N ALA A 455 -8.03 67.15 -1.87
CA ALA A 455 -9.45 66.87 -1.68
C ALA A 455 -10.20 66.63 -3.01
N ALA A 456 -9.86 67.37 -4.08
CA ALA A 456 -10.44 67.14 -5.40
C ALA A 456 -9.95 65.81 -6.02
N PHE A 457 -8.69 65.43 -5.77
CA PHE A 457 -8.11 64.18 -6.23
C PHE A 457 -8.74 62.96 -5.52
N GLU A 458 -8.94 63.04 -4.21
CA GLU A 458 -9.62 62.00 -3.41
C GLU A 458 -11.12 61.92 -3.73
N ALA A 459 -11.81 63.04 -3.91
CA ALA A 459 -13.21 63.04 -4.32
C ALA A 459 -13.42 62.40 -5.71
N ALA A 460 -12.49 62.62 -6.65
CA ALA A 460 -12.50 61.93 -7.93
C ALA A 460 -12.29 60.41 -7.78
N PHE A 461 -11.45 60.00 -6.82
CA PHE A 461 -11.22 58.60 -6.51
C PHE A 461 -12.48 57.94 -5.93
N ASP A 462 -13.12 58.58 -4.95
CA ASP A 462 -14.34 58.07 -4.28
C ASP A 462 -15.52 57.94 -5.25
N ARG A 463 -15.55 58.79 -6.28
CA ARG A 463 -16.54 58.67 -7.35
C ARG A 463 -16.30 57.46 -8.25
N TYR A 464 -15.04 57.09 -8.49
CA TYR A 464 -14.69 55.96 -9.38
C TYR A 464 -14.53 54.63 -8.64
N TYR A 465 -14.27 54.66 -7.33
CA TYR A 465 -13.96 53.49 -6.51
C TYR A 465 -14.70 53.54 -5.17
N GLN A 466 -15.50 52.51 -4.92
CA GLN A 466 -16.21 52.27 -3.66
C GLN A 466 -15.69 50.97 -3.03
N LEU A 467 -14.50 51.03 -2.43
CA LEU A 467 -13.84 49.88 -1.82
C LEU A 467 -14.36 49.64 -0.39
N SER A 468 -13.89 48.57 0.26
CA SER A 468 -14.11 48.40 1.69
C SER A 468 -13.43 49.53 2.48
N ALA A 469 -13.95 49.90 3.65
CA ALA A 469 -13.44 51.02 4.42
C ALA A 469 -11.92 50.98 4.66
N ALA A 470 -11.38 49.80 4.98
CA ALA A 470 -9.94 49.61 5.16
C ALA A 470 -9.15 49.85 3.86
N GLN A 471 -9.63 49.33 2.72
CA GLN A 471 -8.98 49.52 1.43
C GLN A 471 -9.10 50.95 0.92
N GLN A 472 -10.22 51.62 1.21
CA GLN A 472 -10.43 53.02 0.86
C GLN A 472 -9.44 53.91 1.61
N ALA A 473 -9.27 53.71 2.92
CA ALA A 473 -8.32 54.46 3.74
C ALA A 473 -6.86 54.28 3.25
N THR A 474 -6.43 53.05 2.97
CA THR A 474 -5.10 52.79 2.41
C THR A 474 -4.92 53.42 1.03
N ALA A 475 -5.97 53.44 0.21
CA ALA A 475 -5.93 54.10 -1.09
C ALA A 475 -5.77 55.61 -0.92
N HIS A 476 -6.56 56.27 -0.05
CA HIS A 476 -6.44 57.70 0.26
C HIS A 476 -5.04 58.06 0.76
N GLU A 477 -4.48 57.29 1.67
CA GLU A 477 -3.10 57.49 2.13
C GLU A 477 -2.11 57.45 0.95
N THR A 478 -2.25 56.46 0.06
CA THR A 478 -1.41 56.34 -1.14
C THR A 478 -1.59 57.51 -2.11
N LEU A 479 -2.83 58.00 -2.28
CA LEU A 479 -3.13 59.16 -3.11
C LEU A 479 -2.52 60.43 -2.54
N ALA A 480 -2.61 60.64 -1.22
CA ALA A 480 -1.99 61.76 -0.53
C ALA A 480 -0.47 61.80 -0.73
N TYR A 481 0.21 60.65 -0.53
CA TYR A 481 1.65 60.55 -0.80
C TYR A 481 1.98 60.84 -2.27
N TYR A 482 1.22 60.27 -3.21
CA TYR A 482 1.44 60.50 -4.64
C TYR A 482 1.25 61.96 -5.03
N TYR A 483 0.21 62.60 -4.49
CA TYR A 483 -0.10 64.00 -4.75
C TYR A 483 1.00 64.93 -4.22
N VAL A 484 1.44 64.74 -2.97
CA VAL A 484 2.52 65.55 -2.36
C VAL A 484 3.83 65.37 -3.11
N ALA A 485 4.19 64.13 -3.49
CA ALA A 485 5.42 63.85 -4.22
C ALA A 485 5.48 64.55 -5.60
N HIS A 486 4.33 64.75 -6.25
CA HIS A 486 4.25 65.48 -7.52
C HIS A 486 4.12 67.00 -7.40
N GLN A 487 3.78 67.53 -6.24
CA GLN A 487 3.76 68.97 -5.95
C GLN A 487 5.09 69.49 -5.35
N TYR A 488 5.97 68.59 -4.90
CA TYR A 488 7.25 68.93 -4.30
C TYR A 488 8.26 69.46 -5.34
N GLN A 489 8.76 70.69 -5.14
CA GLN A 489 9.72 71.39 -6.04
C GLN A 489 11.21 71.02 -5.82
N GLY A 490 11.53 70.12 -4.88
CA GLY A 490 12.89 69.61 -4.66
C GLY A 490 13.25 68.44 -5.59
N ASP A 491 14.21 67.58 -5.19
CA ASP A 491 14.67 66.45 -6.02
C ASP A 491 13.56 65.39 -6.22
N HIS A 492 12.81 65.57 -7.30
CA HIS A 492 11.61 64.83 -7.69
C HIS A 492 11.86 63.32 -7.79
N GLN A 493 13.08 62.89 -8.14
CA GLN A 493 13.46 61.48 -8.21
C GLN A 493 13.55 60.84 -6.82
N ARG A 494 13.97 61.57 -5.78
CA ARG A 494 14.16 61.04 -4.43
C ARG A 494 12.82 60.82 -3.70
N ALA A 495 11.85 61.72 -3.93
CA ALA A 495 10.49 61.57 -3.42
C ALA A 495 9.72 60.40 -4.09
N LEU A 496 9.88 60.23 -5.42
CA LEU A 496 9.30 59.09 -6.14
C LEU A 496 9.96 57.74 -5.78
N GLN A 497 11.25 57.73 -5.42
CA GLN A 497 11.94 56.51 -4.93
C GLN A 497 11.41 56.02 -3.57
N GLN A 498 11.04 56.92 -2.65
CA GLN A 498 10.39 56.54 -1.38
C GLN A 498 8.97 55.96 -1.60
N LEU A 499 8.25 56.43 -2.63
CA LEU A 499 6.94 55.91 -3.02
C LEU A 499 7.05 54.51 -3.67
N ALA A 500 8.14 54.24 -4.40
CA ALA A 500 8.44 52.91 -4.92
C ALA A 500 8.71 51.86 -3.81
N TRP A 501 9.17 52.31 -2.62
CA TRP A 501 9.38 51.46 -1.45
C TRP A 501 8.04 51.07 -0.79
N LEU A 502 7.11 52.02 -0.62
CA LEU A 502 5.76 51.75 -0.08
C LEU A 502 4.90 50.86 -1.00
N LEU A 503 5.13 50.91 -2.33
CA LEU A 503 4.43 50.07 -3.30
C LEU A 503 5.07 48.67 -3.51
N LYS A 504 6.23 48.39 -2.91
CA LYS A 504 6.96 47.12 -3.01
C LYS A 504 6.68 46.13 -1.88
N SER A 505 5.96 46.54 -0.83
CA SER A 505 5.43 45.66 0.23
C SER A 505 4.19 44.91 -0.24
#